data_AF-A0A9D6L6G2-F1
#
_entry.id   AF-A0A9D6L6G2-F1
#
_cell.length_a   1.000
_cell.length_b   1.000
_cell.length_c   1.000
_cell.angle_alpha   90.00
_cell.angle_beta   90.00
_cell.angle_gamma   90.00
#
_symmetry.space_group_name_H-M   'P 1'
#
loop_
_entity.id
_entity.type
_entity.pdbx_description
1 polymer ?
#
loop_
_entity_poly.entity_id
_entity_poly.type
_entity_poly.pdbx_seq_one_letter_code
_entity_poly.pdbx_strand_id
1 'polypeptide(L)'
;MKNNKLLSNAKRRMQRGFTLIEIMIVLTLLGLIGTFAVTNYMKSQREGYIKSTKILIQQLKTALDDYYRTCNSYPNTGQGLAALISKPADSTCKDYDPNGYINGKKVPQDPWGHDFIYISDDGKKVTLKSLGPDGKEGEGNISLEDIQ
;
A
#
# COMPACT_ATOMS: atom_id res chain seq x y z
N MET A 1 14.75 -78.86 -36.72
CA MET A 1 15.22 -77.54 -36.25
C MET A 1 14.33 -77.09 -35.10
N LYS A 2 14.90 -76.92 -33.90
CA LYS A 2 14.20 -76.60 -32.64
C LYS A 2 14.16 -75.08 -32.45
N ASN A 3 12.99 -74.46 -32.39
CA ASN A 3 12.86 -73.04 -32.05
C ASN A 3 11.96 -72.85 -30.84
N ASN A 4 12.56 -72.92 -29.65
CA ASN A 4 11.96 -72.54 -28.38
C ASN A 4 11.88 -71.00 -28.30
N LYS A 5 10.69 -70.43 -28.51
CA LYS A 5 10.42 -69.04 -28.15
C LYS A 5 10.28 -68.95 -26.63
N LEU A 6 11.28 -68.33 -26.01
CA LEU A 6 11.33 -67.97 -24.59
C LEU A 6 10.10 -67.12 -24.24
N LEU A 7 9.25 -67.62 -23.34
CA LEU A 7 8.12 -66.87 -22.80
C LEU A 7 8.67 -65.77 -21.88
N SER A 8 8.76 -64.55 -22.40
CA SER A 8 9.11 -63.36 -21.60
C SER A 8 7.95 -63.03 -20.66
N ASN A 9 8.04 -63.46 -19.41
CA ASN A 9 7.13 -63.06 -18.34
C ASN A 9 7.37 -61.59 -17.97
N ALA A 10 6.77 -60.66 -18.72
CA ALA A 10 6.67 -59.27 -18.32
C ALA A 10 5.71 -59.18 -17.13
N LYS A 11 6.26 -59.11 -15.90
CA LYS A 11 5.50 -58.82 -14.68
C LYS A 11 4.80 -57.47 -14.88
N ARG A 12 3.49 -57.48 -15.18
CA ARG A 12 2.65 -56.29 -15.16
C ARG A 12 2.70 -55.73 -13.73
N ARG A 13 3.35 -54.58 -13.56
CA ARG A 13 3.17 -53.76 -12.36
C ARG A 13 1.68 -53.40 -12.31
N MET A 14 0.95 -53.98 -11.37
CA MET A 14 -0.42 -53.55 -11.07
C MET A 14 -0.34 -52.09 -10.65
N GLN A 15 -0.90 -51.20 -11.47
CA GLN A 15 -1.14 -49.83 -11.05
C GLN A 15 -2.20 -49.90 -9.95
N ARG A 16 -1.80 -49.60 -8.72
CA ARG A 16 -2.73 -49.38 -7.62
C ARG A 16 -3.43 -48.05 -7.91
N GLY A 17 -4.71 -48.11 -8.24
CA GLY A 17 -5.56 -46.93 -8.39
C GLY A 17 -5.84 -46.29 -7.03
N PHE A 18 -6.15 -45.00 -7.05
CA PHE A 18 -6.58 -44.26 -5.86
C PHE A 18 -7.87 -44.85 -5.28
N THR A 19 -7.97 -44.90 -3.96
CA THR A 19 -9.18 -45.32 -3.28
C THR A 19 -10.15 -44.15 -3.13
N LEU A 20 -11.46 -44.41 -3.16
CA LEU A 20 -12.50 -43.39 -2.93
C LEU A 20 -12.29 -42.69 -1.57
N ILE A 21 -11.92 -43.46 -0.54
CA ILE A 21 -11.70 -42.95 0.80
C ILE A 21 -10.51 -41.97 0.87
N GLU A 22 -9.48 -42.14 0.04
CA GLU A 22 -8.31 -41.27 -0.01
C GLU A 22 -8.66 -39.89 -0.57
N ILE A 23 -9.47 -39.84 -1.63
CA ILE A 23 -10.00 -38.57 -2.14
C ILE A 23 -10.95 -37.91 -1.13
N MET A 24 -11.78 -38.70 -0.42
CA MET A 24 -12.67 -38.16 0.62
C MET A 24 -11.89 -37.51 1.77
N ILE A 25 -10.86 -38.17 2.31
CA ILE A 25 -10.03 -37.61 3.37
C ILE A 25 -9.35 -36.31 2.91
N VAL A 26 -8.80 -36.28 1.70
CA VAL A 26 -8.15 -35.08 1.15
C VAL A 26 -9.14 -33.92 1.01
N LEU A 27 -10.33 -34.16 0.44
CA LEU A 27 -11.37 -33.13 0.31
C LEU A 27 -11.87 -32.64 1.67
N THR A 28 -11.94 -33.53 2.66
CA THR A 28 -12.35 -33.19 4.03
C THR A 28 -11.30 -32.30 4.69
N LEU A 29 -10.01 -32.64 4.58
CA LEU A 29 -8.91 -31.81 5.10
C LEU A 29 -8.83 -30.46 4.39
N LEU A 30 -9.03 -30.41 3.06
CA LEU A 30 -9.10 -29.16 2.30
C LEU A 30 -10.30 -28.30 2.73
N GLY A 31 -11.48 -28.89 2.94
CA GLY A 31 -12.66 -28.20 3.44
C GLY A 31 -12.47 -27.64 4.85
N LEU A 32 -11.76 -28.37 5.72
CA LEU A 32 -11.44 -27.92 7.08
C LEU A 32 -10.43 -26.77 7.10
N ILE A 33 -9.38 -26.81 6.28
CA ILE A 33 -8.35 -25.76 6.24
C ILE A 33 -8.88 -24.51 5.52
N GLY A 34 -9.76 -24.68 4.52
CA GLY A 34 -10.34 -23.58 3.75
C GLY A 34 -11.13 -22.55 4.57
N THR A 35 -11.65 -22.92 5.75
CA THR A 35 -12.45 -22.02 6.60
C THR A 35 -11.61 -21.00 7.38
N PHE A 36 -10.37 -21.32 7.73
CA PHE A 36 -9.53 -20.48 8.60
C PHE A 36 -8.56 -19.56 7.84
N ALA A 37 -8.40 -19.75 6.53
CA ALA A 37 -7.29 -19.14 5.78
C ALA A 37 -7.42 -17.62 5.53
N VAL A 38 -8.58 -16.99 5.75
CA VAL A 38 -8.87 -15.66 5.17
C VAL A 38 -8.91 -14.51 6.20
N THR A 39 -9.23 -14.75 7.46
CA THR A 39 -9.67 -13.68 8.37
C THR A 39 -8.55 -12.79 8.93
N ASN A 40 -7.34 -13.32 9.13
CA ASN A 40 -6.24 -12.58 9.78
C ASN A 40 -5.47 -11.65 8.84
N TYR A 41 -5.51 -11.91 7.53
CA TYR A 41 -4.75 -11.14 6.54
C TYR A 41 -5.26 -9.70 6.42
N MET A 42 -6.58 -9.52 6.39
CA MET A 42 -7.21 -8.21 6.18
C MET A 42 -6.92 -7.21 7.33
N LYS A 43 -6.88 -7.69 8.58
CA LYS A 43 -6.59 -6.83 9.74
C LYS A 43 -5.14 -6.33 9.71
N SER A 44 -4.19 -7.24 9.47
CA SER A 44 -2.76 -6.89 9.40
C SER A 44 -2.47 -5.93 8.24
N GLN A 45 -3.12 -6.13 7.09
CA GLN A 45 -3.01 -5.22 5.95
C GLN A 45 -3.52 -3.81 6.29
N ARG A 46 -4.69 -3.71 6.93
CA ARG A 46 -5.27 -2.41 7.35
C ARG A 46 -4.36 -1.67 8.34
N GLU A 47 -3.83 -2.36 9.34
CA GLU A 47 -2.88 -1.77 10.30
C GLU A 47 -1.59 -1.30 9.62
N GLY A 48 -1.09 -2.09 8.66
CA GLY A 48 0.05 -1.71 7.82
C GLY A 48 -0.20 -0.43 7.03
N TYR A 49 -1.37 -0.32 6.39
CA TYR A 49 -1.75 0.87 5.63
C TYR A 49 -1.88 2.11 6.50
N ILE A 50 -2.49 2.00 7.69
CA ILE A 50 -2.57 3.12 8.65
C ILE A 50 -1.16 3.59 9.02
N LYS A 51 -0.26 2.65 9.37
CA LYS A 51 1.11 2.98 9.75
C LYS A 51 1.89 3.64 8.61
N SER A 52 1.79 3.09 7.39
CA SER A 52 2.42 3.67 6.19
C SER A 52 1.90 5.07 5.90
N THR A 53 0.60 5.31 6.05
CA THR A 53 0.00 6.64 5.87
C THR A 53 0.56 7.65 6.86
N LYS A 54 0.66 7.28 8.14
CA LYS A 54 1.27 8.16 9.16
C LYS A 54 2.72 8.52 8.82
N ILE A 55 3.50 7.58 8.31
CA ILE A 55 4.87 7.83 7.86
C ILE A 55 4.88 8.82 6.68
N LEU A 56 4.03 8.62 5.69
CA LEU A 56 3.93 9.51 4.52
C LEU A 56 3.52 10.93 4.93
N ILE A 57 2.55 11.05 5.82
CA ILE A 57 2.12 12.34 6.39
C ILE A 57 3.28 13.03 7.10
N GLN A 58 4.05 12.30 7.91
CA GLN A 58 5.22 12.85 8.60
C GLN A 58 6.30 13.32 7.60
N GLN A 59 6.56 12.55 6.54
CA GLN A 59 7.51 12.92 5.49
C GLN A 59 7.07 14.19 4.75
N LEU A 60 5.79 14.27 4.36
CA LEU A 60 5.23 15.46 3.73
C LEU A 60 5.30 16.67 4.66
N LYS A 61 5.03 16.50 5.96
CA LYS A 61 5.16 17.56 6.95
C LYS A 61 6.60 18.06 7.06
N THR A 62 7.58 17.16 7.08
CA THR A 62 9.00 17.56 7.08
C THR A 62 9.35 18.38 5.84
N ALA A 63 8.92 17.95 4.64
CA ALA A 63 9.13 18.70 3.41
C ALA A 63 8.46 20.09 3.44
N LEU A 64 7.24 20.16 3.99
CA LEU A 64 6.52 21.42 4.20
C LEU A 64 7.25 22.34 5.20
N ASP A 65 7.85 21.78 6.25
CA ASP A 65 8.64 22.55 7.21
C ASP A 65 9.90 23.13 6.56
N ASP A 66 10.54 22.37 5.67
CA ASP A 66 11.70 22.87 4.91
C ASP A 66 11.29 23.97 3.90
N TYR A 67 10.14 23.83 3.26
CA TYR A 67 9.53 24.91 2.47
C TYR A 67 9.28 26.14 3.35
N TYR A 68 8.69 25.98 4.52
CA TYR A 68 8.42 27.09 5.45
C TYR A 68 9.72 27.78 5.90
N ARG A 69 10.81 27.04 6.15
CA ARG A 69 12.10 27.63 6.55
C ARG A 69 12.71 28.52 5.47
N THR A 70 12.51 28.18 4.20
CA THR A 70 13.10 28.90 3.05
C THR A 70 12.18 30.03 2.57
N CYS A 71 10.88 29.78 2.54
CA CYS A 71 9.88 30.70 2.01
C CYS A 71 9.18 31.55 3.09
N ASN A 72 9.40 31.25 4.36
CA ASN A 72 8.77 31.87 5.53
C ASN A 72 7.22 31.79 5.55
N SER A 73 6.65 30.93 4.72
CA SER A 73 5.23 30.57 4.68
C SER A 73 5.10 29.17 4.10
N TYR A 74 4.00 28.47 4.40
CA TYR A 74 3.60 27.28 3.66
C TYR A 74 3.02 27.65 2.29
N PRO A 75 2.95 26.70 1.34
CA PRO A 75 2.18 26.88 0.11
C PRO A 75 0.71 27.19 0.42
N ASN A 76 0.04 27.96 -0.42
CA ASN A 76 -1.40 28.16 -0.23
C ASN A 76 -2.21 26.92 -0.65
N THR A 77 -3.48 26.83 -0.26
CA THR A 77 -4.36 25.71 -0.63
C THR A 77 -4.47 25.50 -2.16
N GLY A 78 -4.39 26.57 -2.97
CA GLY A 78 -4.42 26.48 -4.43
C GLY A 78 -3.13 25.93 -5.06
N GLN A 79 -1.98 26.21 -4.44
CA GLN A 79 -0.68 25.66 -4.82
C GLN A 79 -0.55 24.19 -4.39
N GLY A 80 -1.09 23.88 -3.22
CA GLY A 80 -1.13 22.54 -2.66
C GLY A 80 0.24 21.88 -2.48
N LEU A 81 0.25 20.54 -2.47
CA LEU A 81 1.47 19.75 -2.34
C LEU A 81 2.34 19.77 -3.61
N ALA A 82 1.82 20.24 -4.73
CA ALA A 82 2.60 20.37 -5.98
C ALA A 82 3.74 21.40 -5.83
N ALA A 83 3.58 22.38 -4.93
CA ALA A 83 4.63 23.34 -4.58
C ALA A 83 5.89 22.67 -4.01
N LEU A 84 5.78 21.46 -3.47
CA LEU A 84 6.93 20.71 -2.97
C LEU A 84 7.78 20.09 -4.08
N ILE A 85 7.26 19.98 -5.30
CA ILE A 85 7.99 19.41 -6.45
C ILE A 85 8.63 20.51 -7.28
N SER A 86 7.87 21.57 -7.56
CA SER A 86 8.31 22.66 -8.41
C SER A 86 7.73 23.98 -7.94
N LYS A 87 8.48 25.05 -8.14
CA LYS A 87 8.08 26.41 -7.75
C LYS A 87 6.75 26.80 -8.43
N PRO A 88 5.70 27.13 -7.67
CA PRO A 88 4.47 27.68 -8.24
C PRO A 88 4.72 29.03 -8.90
N ALA A 89 4.04 29.31 -10.02
CA ALA A 89 4.20 30.56 -10.77
C ALA A 89 3.76 31.80 -9.97
N ASP A 90 2.79 31.62 -9.07
CA ASP A 90 2.23 32.63 -8.17
C ASP A 90 2.95 32.69 -6.81
N SER A 91 4.02 31.92 -6.61
CA SER A 91 4.74 31.88 -5.33
C SER A 91 5.58 33.14 -5.12
N THR A 92 5.44 33.74 -3.94
CA THR A 92 6.26 34.86 -3.46
C THR A 92 7.62 34.42 -2.91
N CYS A 93 7.88 33.10 -2.86
CA CYS A 93 9.12 32.56 -2.33
C CYS A 93 10.31 32.89 -3.24
N LYS A 94 11.28 33.64 -2.73
CA LYS A 94 12.49 34.01 -3.47
C LYS A 94 13.52 32.88 -3.45
N ASP A 95 13.76 32.30 -2.29
CA ASP A 95 14.81 31.30 -2.04
C ASP A 95 14.31 29.85 -2.16
N TYR A 96 13.41 29.61 -3.12
CA TYR A 96 12.88 28.27 -3.40
C TYR A 96 14.00 27.34 -3.89
N ASP A 97 14.10 26.12 -3.34
CA ASP A 97 15.08 25.12 -3.81
C ASP A 97 14.71 24.62 -5.22
N PRO A 98 15.54 24.85 -6.26
CA PRO A 98 15.24 24.40 -7.62
C PRO A 98 15.04 22.88 -7.77
N ASN A 99 15.54 22.09 -6.82
CA ASN A 99 15.38 20.63 -6.81
C ASN A 99 14.07 20.17 -6.14
N GLY A 100 13.31 21.09 -5.55
CA GLY A 100 12.11 20.78 -4.76
C GLY A 100 12.43 20.30 -3.35
N TYR A 101 11.37 19.97 -2.59
CA TYR A 101 11.43 19.61 -1.17
C TYR A 101 11.11 18.14 -0.90
N ILE A 102 10.77 17.36 -1.94
CA ILE A 102 10.51 15.93 -1.82
C ILE A 102 11.44 15.11 -2.72
N ASN A 103 11.84 13.94 -2.22
CA ASN A 103 12.64 12.96 -2.96
C ASN A 103 11.76 12.22 -3.98
N GLY A 104 11.24 12.92 -4.98
CA GLY A 104 10.37 12.36 -6.01
C GLY A 104 9.73 13.43 -6.90
N LYS A 105 9.45 13.09 -8.16
CA LYS A 105 8.79 14.01 -9.11
C LYS A 105 7.26 14.02 -8.99
N LYS A 106 6.71 13.32 -7.99
CA LYS A 106 5.26 13.20 -7.76
C LYS A 106 5.00 13.13 -6.26
N VAL A 107 3.90 13.75 -5.82
CA VAL A 107 3.38 13.61 -4.47
C VAL A 107 2.93 12.16 -4.28
N PRO A 108 3.39 11.45 -3.24
CA PRO A 108 2.94 10.10 -2.95
C PRO A 108 1.45 10.10 -2.62
N GLN A 109 0.77 9.05 -3.04
CA GLN A 109 -0.62 8.78 -2.64
C GLN A 109 -0.62 7.97 -1.34
N ASP A 110 -1.75 7.99 -0.63
CA ASP A 110 -1.92 7.09 0.49
C ASP A 110 -2.00 5.62 0.04
N PRO A 111 -1.86 4.64 0.96
CA PRO A 111 -1.90 3.21 0.63
C PRO A 111 -3.26 2.72 0.10
N TRP A 112 -4.31 3.52 0.18
CA TRP A 112 -5.62 3.23 -0.40
C TRP A 112 -5.79 3.83 -1.80
N GLY A 113 -4.80 4.59 -2.28
CA GLY A 113 -4.76 5.17 -3.62
C GLY A 113 -5.38 6.56 -3.71
N HIS A 114 -5.64 7.21 -2.58
CA HIS A 114 -6.17 8.58 -2.53
C HIS A 114 -5.05 9.61 -2.40
N ASP A 115 -5.28 10.78 -2.96
CA ASP A 115 -4.41 11.93 -2.76
C ASP A 115 -4.62 12.52 -1.35
N PHE A 116 -3.55 13.07 -0.77
CA PHE A 116 -3.65 13.76 0.52
C PHE A 116 -4.39 15.09 0.36
N ILE A 117 -5.29 15.36 1.29
CA ILE A 117 -5.96 16.65 1.43
C ILE A 117 -5.02 17.60 2.15
N TYR A 118 -4.71 18.71 1.49
CA TYR A 118 -3.85 19.77 2.00
C TYR A 118 -4.63 21.07 2.09
N ILE A 119 -4.58 21.72 3.26
CA ILE A 119 -5.21 23.02 3.48
C ILE A 119 -4.23 23.92 4.24
N SER A 120 -4.00 25.12 3.70
CA SER A 120 -3.25 26.18 4.38
C SER A 120 -3.77 27.54 3.91
N ASP A 121 -4.64 28.13 4.75
CA ASP A 121 -5.28 29.42 4.44
C ASP A 121 -4.41 30.61 4.87
N ASP A 122 -3.74 30.49 6.03
CA ASP A 122 -2.93 31.57 6.62
C ASP A 122 -1.43 31.49 6.28
N GLY A 123 -1.00 30.44 5.57
CA GLY A 123 0.42 30.16 5.31
C GLY A 123 1.27 29.87 6.56
N LYS A 124 0.68 29.86 7.76
CA LYS A 124 1.34 29.58 9.05
C LYS A 124 0.95 28.26 9.67
N LYS A 125 -0.25 27.78 9.35
CA LYS A 125 -0.79 26.50 9.78
C LYS A 125 -1.06 25.64 8.57
N VAL A 126 -0.83 24.36 8.74
CA VAL A 126 -1.09 23.37 7.71
C VAL A 126 -1.94 22.26 8.29
N THR A 127 -2.97 21.89 7.55
CA THR A 127 -3.76 20.71 7.79
C THR A 127 -3.48 19.74 6.65
N LEU A 128 -3.03 18.53 7.00
CA LEU A 128 -2.79 17.45 6.05
C LEU A 128 -3.56 16.21 6.53
N LYS A 129 -4.38 15.65 5.65
CA LYS A 129 -5.27 14.53 5.95
C LYS A 129 -5.27 13.50 4.82
N SER A 130 -5.39 12.22 5.17
CA SER A 130 -5.78 11.14 4.26
C SER A 130 -7.23 10.75 4.55
N LEU A 131 -7.98 10.47 3.49
CA LEU A 131 -9.37 10.00 3.53
C LEU A 131 -9.48 8.54 4.02
N GLY A 132 -8.35 7.85 4.13
CA GLY A 132 -8.30 6.48 4.63
C GLY A 132 -9.03 5.48 3.72
N PRO A 133 -9.43 4.33 4.27
CA PRO A 133 -10.00 3.21 3.50
C PRO A 133 -11.35 3.51 2.85
N ASP A 134 -12.11 4.45 3.41
CA ASP A 134 -13.48 4.70 2.99
C ASP A 134 -13.55 5.81 1.92
N GLY A 135 -12.43 6.49 1.66
CA GLY A 135 -12.33 7.54 0.64
C GLY A 135 -13.26 8.73 0.88
N LYS A 136 -13.77 8.88 2.10
CA LYS A 136 -14.78 9.88 2.50
C LYS A 136 -14.33 10.57 3.75
N GLU A 137 -14.69 11.84 3.87
CA GLU A 137 -14.43 12.59 5.09
C GLU A 137 -15.31 12.06 6.23
N GLY A 138 -14.68 11.52 7.29
CA GLY A 138 -15.41 10.93 8.40
C GLY A 138 -14.53 10.07 9.32
N GLU A 139 -15.15 9.05 9.94
CA GLU A 139 -14.45 8.08 10.77
C GLU A 139 -13.47 7.25 9.93
N GLY A 140 -12.19 7.24 10.33
CA GLY A 140 -11.14 6.50 9.62
C GLY A 140 -10.16 7.37 8.84
N ASN A 141 -10.40 8.69 8.76
CA ASN A 141 -9.40 9.65 8.32
C ASN A 141 -8.14 9.57 9.18
N ILE A 142 -6.99 9.86 8.57
CA ILE A 142 -5.71 9.96 9.27
C ILE A 142 -5.18 11.36 9.04
N SER A 143 -5.12 12.15 10.10
CA SER A 143 -4.71 13.56 10.06
C SER A 143 -3.35 13.76 10.71
N LEU A 144 -2.67 14.86 10.36
CA LEU A 144 -1.43 15.27 11.05
C LEU A 144 -1.60 15.40 12.57
N GLU A 145 -2.77 15.85 13.00
CA GLU A 145 -3.12 16.03 14.40
C GLU A 145 -3.12 14.69 15.17
N ASP A 146 -3.40 13.57 14.50
CA ASP A 146 -3.44 12.23 15.09
C ASP A 146 -2.04 11.58 15.26
N ILE A 147 -0.98 12.31 14.89
CA ILE A 147 0.42 11.84 14.90
C ILE A 147 1.23 12.54 16.01
N GLN A 148 0.68 13.59 16.63
CA GLN A 148 1.27 14.25 17.81
C GLN A 148 0.98 13.47 19.10
#